data_AF-A0A9R0RCU8-F1
#
_entry.id   AF-A0A9R0RCU8-F1
#
_cell.length_a   1.000
_cell.length_b   1.000
_cell.length_c   1.000
_cell.angle_alpha   90.00
_cell.angle_beta   90.00
_cell.angle_gamma   90.00
#
_symmetry.space_group_name_H-M   'P 1'
#
loop_
_entity.id
_entity.type
_entity.pdbx_description
1 polymer ?
#
loop_
_entity_poly.entity_id
_entity_poly.type
_entity_poly.pdbx_seq_one_letter_code
_entity_poly.pdbx_strand_id
1 'polypeptide(L)'
;MRSSEYERALKCCALDKDMENFPHGDLTEIGQRGLNMSGGQKQRIQLARAVYSDADVYLLDDPFSAVDAHTAATLFNMAALEDKTVILVTHQVEFLSKVDRILVMEKGEITQEGTYEELLQFGTAFEQLVNAHQDSKTTLDSNVSNEGAMVQYQQPRLQQQGSDAEISTGNLPSVQLTQEEERELGGAGLKTYKDYVSVSRGWFLLVLIVLTQCVFVALQYLATYWLAATIQSRRFSVRIVVGVYAVMTTASCLFAYVRSLVAAHFGLKASREFFSGFMDSVFKAPMLFFDSTPTGRIMTRVLRRICASWTSTSRLR
;
A
#
# COMPACT_ATOMS: atom_id res chain seq x y z
N MET A 1 0.55 27.91 -18.90
CA MET A 1 1.59 27.75 -17.86
C MET A 1 2.63 28.82 -18.07
N ARG A 2 3.09 29.50 -17.02
CA ARG A 2 4.22 30.43 -17.14
C ARG A 2 5.50 29.60 -17.21
N SER A 3 5.87 29.15 -18.42
CA SER A 3 6.97 28.19 -18.62
C SER A 3 8.30 28.69 -18.03
N SER A 4 8.53 30.00 -18.02
CA SER A 4 9.72 30.62 -17.43
C SER A 4 9.80 30.50 -15.90
N GLU A 5 8.66 30.56 -15.19
CA GLU A 5 8.63 30.41 -13.73
C GLU A 5 8.86 28.95 -13.32
N TYR A 6 8.34 28.02 -14.12
CA TYR A 6 8.53 26.58 -13.93
C TYR A 6 10.02 26.21 -14.09
N GLU A 7 10.65 26.65 -15.18
CA GLU A 7 12.07 26.40 -15.44
C GLU A 7 12.97 27.05 -14.37
N ARG A 8 12.62 28.26 -13.92
CA ARG A 8 13.29 28.92 -12.79
C ARG A 8 13.21 28.08 -11.52
N ALA A 9 12.02 27.59 -11.16
CA ALA A 9 11.83 26.79 -9.95
C ALA A 9 12.61 25.46 -9.99
N LEU A 10 12.62 24.78 -11.14
CA LEU A 10 13.40 23.55 -11.33
C LEU A 10 14.89 23.78 -11.15
N LYS A 11 15.43 24.83 -11.78
CA LYS A 11 16.85 25.18 -11.73
C LYS A 11 17.30 25.61 -10.34
N CYS A 12 16.50 26.42 -9.65
CA CYS A 12 16.78 26.85 -8.27
C CYS A 12 16.81 25.69 -7.28
N CYS A 13 15.96 24.67 -7.48
CA CYS A 13 15.92 23.49 -6.62
C CYS A 13 16.82 22.34 -7.11
N ALA A 14 17.71 22.60 -8.06
CA ALA A 14 18.65 21.63 -8.64
C ALA A 14 17.97 20.33 -9.10
N LEU A 15 16.75 20.42 -9.64
CA LEU A 15 15.97 19.26 -10.11
C LEU A 15 16.26 18.86 -11.55
N ASP A 16 16.99 19.69 -12.31
CA ASP A 16 17.26 19.46 -13.74
C ASP A 16 17.89 18.07 -13.97
N LYS A 17 18.89 17.71 -13.16
CA LYS A 17 19.56 16.41 -13.22
C LYS A 17 18.66 15.24 -12.82
N ASP A 18 17.70 15.47 -11.92
CA ASP A 18 16.75 14.41 -11.54
C ASP A 18 15.77 14.14 -12.67
N MET A 19 15.28 15.19 -13.34
CA MET A 19 14.35 15.06 -14.46
C MET A 19 14.98 14.31 -15.64
N GLU A 20 16.27 14.54 -15.94
CA GLU A 20 17.01 13.78 -16.96
C GLU A 20 17.08 12.27 -16.65
N ASN A 21 17.10 11.90 -15.36
CA ASN A 21 17.15 10.51 -14.93
C ASN A 21 15.78 9.84 -14.85
N PHE A 22 14.68 10.59 -15.01
CA PHE A 22 13.34 10.01 -14.98
C PHE A 22 12.98 9.39 -16.32
N PRO A 23 12.31 8.21 -16.33
CA PRO A 23 11.98 7.49 -17.57
C PRO A 23 11.19 8.32 -18.59
N HIS A 24 10.37 9.27 -18.12
CA HIS A 24 9.55 10.15 -18.94
C HIS A 24 9.75 11.63 -18.57
N GLY A 25 10.90 11.99 -18.01
CA GLY A 25 11.17 13.36 -17.58
C GLY A 25 10.12 13.88 -16.60
N ASP A 26 9.60 15.08 -16.89
CA ASP A 26 8.58 15.79 -16.12
C ASP A 26 7.19 15.14 -16.15
N LEU A 27 6.90 14.32 -17.16
CA LEU A 27 5.63 13.58 -17.30
C LEU A 27 5.61 12.26 -16.52
N THR A 28 6.69 11.92 -15.81
CA THR A 28 6.76 10.70 -15.01
C THR A 28 5.78 10.77 -13.84
N GLU A 29 4.91 9.77 -13.70
CA GLU A 29 4.04 9.68 -12.52
C GLU A 29 4.89 9.53 -11.25
N ILE A 30 4.60 10.34 -10.22
CA ILE A 30 5.29 10.33 -8.92
C ILE A 30 4.32 9.87 -7.82
N GLY A 31 4.75 8.96 -6.94
CA GLY A 31 3.98 8.53 -5.77
C GLY A 31 3.95 7.01 -5.58
N GLN A 32 3.00 6.49 -4.81
CA GLN A 32 2.87 5.04 -4.53
C GLN A 32 2.70 4.15 -5.78
N ARG A 33 2.35 4.74 -6.93
CA ARG A 33 2.14 4.07 -8.23
C ARG A 33 3.11 4.53 -9.31
N GLY A 34 4.04 5.42 -8.95
CA GLY A 34 4.96 6.11 -9.85
C GLY A 34 6.42 5.84 -9.48
N LEU A 35 7.35 6.65 -9.97
CA LEU A 35 8.76 6.53 -9.61
C LEU A 35 8.94 6.70 -8.09
N ASN A 36 9.59 5.72 -7.46
CA ASN A 36 9.97 5.81 -6.06
C ASN A 36 11.12 6.81 -5.90
N MET A 37 10.76 8.00 -5.42
CA MET A 37 11.70 9.10 -5.22
C MET A 37 12.47 8.92 -3.91
N SER A 38 13.75 9.30 -3.92
CA SER A 38 14.56 9.39 -2.70
C SER A 38 14.00 10.47 -1.75
N GLY A 39 14.39 10.42 -0.46
CA GLY A 39 13.98 11.43 0.52
C GLY A 39 14.35 12.85 0.09
N GLY A 40 15.60 13.05 -0.34
CA GLY A 40 16.09 14.35 -0.83
C GLY A 40 15.40 14.81 -2.10
N GLN A 41 15.06 13.90 -3.02
CA GLN A 41 14.26 14.26 -4.21
C GLN A 41 12.85 14.72 -3.83
N LYS A 42 12.19 14.06 -2.87
CA LYS A 42 10.87 14.48 -2.38
C LYS A 42 10.91 15.87 -1.77
N GLN A 43 11.92 16.17 -0.95
CA GLN A 43 12.11 17.49 -0.36
C GLN A 43 12.36 18.57 -1.41
N ARG A 44 13.24 18.31 -2.40
CA ARG A 44 13.50 19.26 -3.49
C ARG A 44 12.26 19.56 -4.33
N ILE A 45 11.42 18.56 -4.61
CA ILE A 45 10.14 18.76 -5.30
C ILE A 45 9.17 19.59 -4.44
N GLN A 46 9.10 19.34 -3.13
CA GLN A 46 8.26 20.14 -2.22
C GLN A 46 8.71 21.60 -2.18
N LEU A 47 10.02 21.83 -2.15
CA LEU A 47 10.60 23.16 -2.18
C LEU A 47 10.34 23.85 -3.52
N ALA A 48 10.50 23.16 -4.66
CA ALA A 48 10.18 23.68 -5.97
C ALA A 48 8.70 24.07 -6.09
N ARG A 49 7.80 23.30 -5.48
CA ARG A 49 6.37 23.65 -5.38
C ARG A 49 6.14 24.93 -4.58
N ALA A 50 6.87 25.14 -3.50
CA ALA A 50 6.79 26.37 -2.73
C ALA A 50 7.27 27.57 -3.57
N VAL A 51 8.47 27.48 -4.15
CA VAL A 51 9.07 28.55 -4.99
C VAL A 51 8.19 28.90 -6.19
N TYR A 52 7.58 27.89 -6.83
CA TYR A 52 6.68 28.10 -7.96
C TYR A 52 5.39 28.84 -7.56
N SER A 53 4.97 28.77 -6.29
CA SER A 53 3.77 29.47 -5.82
C SER A 53 3.98 30.98 -5.70
N ASP A 54 5.21 31.47 -5.70
CA ASP A 54 5.59 32.89 -5.57
C ASP A 54 4.86 33.64 -4.44
N ALA A 55 4.86 33.06 -3.24
CA ALA A 55 4.27 33.68 -2.06
C ALA A 55 5.13 34.85 -1.54
N ASP A 56 4.55 35.72 -0.70
CA ASP A 56 5.29 36.80 -0.02
C ASP A 56 6.05 36.30 1.22
N VAL A 57 5.52 35.26 1.87
CA VAL A 57 6.08 34.65 3.09
C VAL A 57 6.24 33.15 2.90
N TYR A 58 7.42 32.64 3.24
CA TYR A 58 7.76 31.21 3.20
C TYR A 58 8.02 30.69 4.61
N LEU A 59 7.36 29.58 4.96
CA LEU A 59 7.59 28.83 6.19
C LEU A 59 8.21 27.49 5.81
N LEU A 60 9.48 27.29 6.15
CA LEU A 60 10.23 26.10 5.79
C LEU A 60 10.59 25.32 7.05
N ASP A 61 10.04 24.12 7.19
CA ASP A 61 10.31 23.21 8.31
C ASP A 61 11.29 22.12 7.86
N ASP A 62 12.55 22.27 8.28
CA ASP A 62 13.69 21.38 8.01
C ASP A 62 13.80 20.90 6.54
N PRO A 63 13.89 21.84 5.56
CA PRO A 63 13.83 21.52 4.13
C PRO A 63 15.08 20.78 3.60
N PHE A 64 16.16 20.71 4.38
CA PHE A 64 17.46 20.18 3.95
C PHE A 64 17.87 18.87 4.65
N SER A 65 17.03 18.33 5.55
CA SER A 65 17.35 17.13 6.34
C SER A 65 17.66 15.87 5.54
N ALA A 66 17.06 15.69 4.35
CA ALA A 66 17.28 14.51 3.52
C ALA A 66 18.12 14.80 2.27
N VAL A 67 18.76 15.97 2.20
CA VAL A 67 19.56 16.44 1.06
C VAL A 67 21.04 16.41 1.44
N ASP A 68 21.91 16.04 0.50
CA ASP A 68 23.36 16.07 0.72
C ASP A 68 23.88 17.51 0.90
N ALA A 69 24.98 17.68 1.64
CA ALA A 69 25.51 19.01 2.00
C ALA A 69 25.84 19.90 0.78
N HIS A 70 26.28 19.33 -0.33
CA HIS A 70 26.63 20.10 -1.53
C HIS A 70 25.37 20.63 -2.23
N THR A 71 24.37 19.78 -2.41
CA THR A 71 23.07 20.16 -2.95
C THR A 71 22.38 21.15 -2.00
N ALA A 72 22.43 20.92 -0.68
CA ALA A 72 21.86 21.82 0.32
C ALA A 72 22.51 23.22 0.29
N ALA A 73 23.82 23.33 0.09
CA ALA A 73 24.48 24.62 -0.07
C ALA A 73 24.05 25.36 -1.35
N THR A 74 23.80 24.61 -2.44
CA THR A 74 23.26 25.16 -3.70
C THR A 74 21.83 25.64 -3.51
N LEU A 75 21.02 24.85 -2.80
CA LEU A 75 19.67 25.20 -2.41
C LEU A 75 19.64 26.32 -1.37
N PHE A 76 20.65 26.54 -0.54
CA PHE A 76 20.58 27.63 0.43
C PHE A 76 20.73 28.98 -0.25
N ASN A 77 21.56 29.06 -1.29
CA ASN A 77 21.83 30.28 -2.04
C ASN A 77 20.82 30.55 -3.18
N MET A 78 19.54 30.16 -3.05
CA MET A 78 18.59 30.38 -4.16
C MET A 78 18.28 31.87 -4.30
N ALA A 79 18.72 32.46 -5.40
CA ALA A 79 18.39 33.84 -5.78
C ALA A 79 16.86 34.09 -5.92
N ALA A 80 16.05 33.02 -6.01
CA ALA A 80 14.60 33.12 -6.15
C ALA A 80 13.86 33.66 -4.93
N LEU A 81 14.49 33.67 -3.76
CA LEU A 81 13.90 34.05 -2.47
C LEU A 81 14.51 35.34 -1.87
N GLU A 82 15.41 36.03 -2.59
CA GLU A 82 16.14 37.21 -2.08
C GLU A 82 15.22 38.36 -1.63
N ASP A 83 14.13 38.61 -2.35
CA ASP A 83 13.18 39.70 -2.03
C ASP A 83 11.96 39.24 -1.20
N LYS A 84 11.99 38.04 -0.61
CA LYS A 84 10.85 37.43 0.08
C LYS A 84 11.14 37.20 1.57
N THR A 85 10.10 37.18 2.39
CA THR A 85 10.26 36.85 3.81
C THR A 85 10.33 35.34 3.99
N VAL A 86 11.44 34.83 4.54
CA VAL A 86 11.65 33.39 4.74
C VAL A 86 11.87 33.10 6.23
N ILE A 87 11.03 32.25 6.80
CA ILE A 87 11.20 31.70 8.14
C ILE A 87 11.64 30.24 7.97
N LEU A 88 12.88 29.97 8.35
CA LEU A 88 13.50 28.65 8.27
C LEU A 88 13.63 28.07 9.68
N VAL A 89 13.04 26.90 9.88
CA VAL A 89 13.28 26.06 11.06
C VAL A 89 14.26 24.96 10.64
N THR A 90 15.41 24.89 11.30
CA THR A 90 16.44 23.89 10.99
C THR A 90 17.16 23.46 12.26
N HIS A 91 17.56 22.20 12.30
CA HIS A 91 18.49 21.69 13.31
C HIS A 91 19.96 21.80 12.86
N GLN A 92 20.21 22.07 11.58
CA GLN A 92 21.55 22.13 11.00
C GLN A 92 22.17 23.50 11.20
N VAL A 93 23.25 23.56 11.98
CA VAL A 93 23.93 24.81 12.40
C VAL A 93 24.71 25.46 11.24
N GLU A 94 25.08 24.68 10.23
CA GLU A 94 25.95 25.11 9.12
C GLU A 94 25.36 26.28 8.30
N PHE A 95 24.03 26.36 8.22
CA PHE A 95 23.32 27.39 7.48
C PHE A 95 23.06 28.67 8.27
N LEU A 96 23.25 28.65 9.59
CA LEU A 96 22.93 29.77 10.48
C LEU A 96 23.89 30.96 10.30
N SER A 97 25.06 30.74 9.73
CA SER A 97 26.03 31.81 9.45
C SER A 97 25.57 32.80 8.37
N LYS A 98 24.56 32.43 7.57
CA LYS A 98 24.12 33.19 6.40
C LYS A 98 22.70 33.77 6.55
N VAL A 99 22.08 33.65 7.71
CA VAL A 99 20.75 34.22 7.96
C VAL A 99 20.86 35.58 8.64
N ASP A 100 19.89 36.45 8.38
CA ASP A 100 19.91 37.81 8.93
C ASP A 100 19.66 37.85 10.44
N ARG A 101 18.80 36.95 10.94
CA ARG A 101 18.40 36.92 12.35
C ARG A 101 18.06 35.50 12.79
N ILE A 102 18.53 35.13 13.98
CA ILE A 102 18.35 33.80 14.56
C ILE A 102 17.53 33.95 15.84
N LEU A 103 16.56 33.06 16.01
CA LEU A 103 15.77 32.92 17.24
C LEU A 103 16.04 31.53 17.82
N VAL A 104 16.54 31.48 19.05
CA VAL A 104 16.78 30.23 19.78
C VAL A 104 15.59 29.98 20.69
N MET A 105 14.99 28.81 20.57
CA MET A 105 13.82 28.41 21.35
C MET A 105 14.16 27.22 22.25
N GLU A 106 13.83 27.32 23.54
CA GLU A 106 13.99 26.25 24.52
C GLU A 106 12.69 26.09 25.31
N LYS A 107 12.18 24.85 25.43
CA LYS A 107 10.94 24.53 26.18
C LYS A 107 9.70 25.36 25.79
N GLY A 108 9.65 25.83 24.54
CA GLY A 108 8.54 26.63 24.02
C GLY A 108 8.65 28.14 24.29
N GLU A 109 9.77 28.61 24.85
CA GLU A 109 10.06 30.04 25.03
C GLU A 109 11.28 30.44 24.19
N ILE A 110 11.28 31.67 23.68
CA ILE A 110 12.43 32.24 22.97
C ILE A 110 13.44 32.68 24.02
N THR A 111 14.57 31.97 24.08
CA THR A 111 15.63 32.27 25.05
C THR A 111 16.57 33.34 24.53
N GLN A 112 16.79 33.39 23.21
CA GLN A 112 17.74 34.31 22.58
C GLN A 112 17.29 34.72 21.19
N GLU A 113 17.71 35.92 20.82
CA GLU A 113 17.47 36.51 19.52
C GLU A 113 18.66 37.39 19.14
N GLY A 114 19.20 37.23 17.94
CA GLY A 114 20.35 38.01 17.49
C GLY A 114 20.93 37.52 16.18
N THR A 115 22.02 38.14 15.75
CA THR A 115 22.85 37.65 14.65
C THR A 115 23.75 36.49 15.10
N TYR A 116 24.32 35.75 14.15
CA TYR A 116 25.20 34.61 14.45
C TYR A 116 26.40 35.01 15.34
N GLU A 117 27.03 36.15 15.05
CA GLU A 117 28.19 36.64 15.82
C GLU A 117 27.81 37.08 17.23
N GLU A 118 26.66 37.75 17.38
CA GLU A 118 26.14 38.15 18.69
C GLU A 118 25.87 36.92 19.55
N LEU A 119 25.14 35.92 19.02
CA LEU A 119 24.78 34.71 19.76
C LEU A 119 25.99 33.86 20.17
N LEU A 120 27.08 33.89 19.38
CA LEU A 120 28.33 33.22 19.74
C LEU A 120 29.06 33.88 20.91
N GLN A 121 29.02 35.21 21.04
CA GLN A 121 29.76 35.92 22.09
C GLN A 121 29.17 35.77 23.48
N PHE A 122 27.86 35.48 23.59
CA PHE A 122 27.16 35.45 24.89
C PHE A 122 27.40 34.19 25.72
N GLY A 123 28.14 33.17 25.24
CA GLY A 123 28.56 32.04 26.07
C GLY A 123 27.41 31.14 26.56
N THR A 124 26.47 30.79 25.67
CA THR A 124 25.13 30.35 26.07
C THR A 124 24.61 29.09 25.34
N ALA A 125 23.33 28.73 25.50
CA ALA A 125 22.67 27.57 24.89
C ALA A 125 22.93 27.40 23.38
N PHE A 126 23.09 28.51 22.65
CA PHE A 126 23.50 28.47 21.25
C PHE A 126 24.90 27.88 21.04
N GLU A 127 25.89 28.30 21.83
CA GLU A 127 27.26 27.78 21.80
C GLU A 127 27.30 26.27 22.10
N GLN A 128 26.47 25.80 23.03
CA GLN A 128 26.34 24.37 23.33
C GLN A 128 25.78 23.57 22.14
N LEU A 129 24.81 24.14 21.40
CA LEU A 129 24.28 23.54 20.18
C LEU A 129 25.33 23.52 19.06
N VAL A 130 26.09 24.60 18.87
CA VAL A 130 27.16 24.67 17.87
C VAL A 130 28.27 23.66 18.20
N ASN A 131 28.72 23.62 19.45
CA ASN A 131 29.77 22.69 19.89
C ASN A 131 29.34 21.22 19.76
N ALA A 132 28.10 20.88 20.17
CA ALA A 132 27.57 19.53 20.01
C ALA A 132 27.49 19.10 18.52
N HIS A 133 27.15 20.03 17.64
CA HIS A 133 27.10 19.77 16.21
C HIS A 133 28.51 19.64 15.60
N GLN A 134 29.48 20.43 16.04
CA GLN A 134 30.88 20.34 15.63
C GLN A 134 31.52 19.01 16.07
N ASP A 135 31.23 18.53 17.28
CA ASP A 135 31.71 17.24 17.80
C ASP A 135 31.14 16.05 17.02
N SER A 136 29.87 16.13 16.61
CA SER A 136 29.24 15.10 15.77
C SER A 136 29.81 15.05 14.34
N LYS A 137 30.21 16.19 13.79
CA LYS A 137 30.88 16.26 12.47
C LYS A 137 32.33 15.77 12.56
N THR A 138 33.03 16.13 13.63
CA THR A 138 34.43 15.71 13.85
C THR A 138 34.53 14.20 14.09
N THR A 139 33.58 13.57 14.78
CA THR A 139 33.55 12.11 14.95
C THR A 139 33.26 11.33 13.66
N LEU A 140 32.52 11.92 12.72
CA LEU A 140 32.30 11.35 11.38
C LEU A 140 33.57 11.44 10.51
N ASP A 141 34.31 12.55 10.59
CA ASP A 141 35.57 12.73 9.85
C ASP A 141 36.75 11.98 10.48
N SER A 142 36.75 11.80 11.81
CA SER A 142 37.81 11.08 12.55
C SER A 142 37.84 9.57 12.26
N ASN A 143 36.70 8.98 11.87
CA ASN A 143 36.63 7.56 11.48
C ASN A 143 37.14 7.29 10.07
N VAL A 144 37.53 8.32 9.31
CA VAL A 144 38.14 8.17 7.97
C VAL A 144 39.68 8.22 8.02
N SER A 145 40.27 8.53 9.19
CA SER A 145 41.72 8.79 9.29
C SER A 145 42.55 7.68 9.94
N ASN A 146 41.95 6.57 10.38
CA ASN A 146 42.70 5.46 10.97
C ASN A 146 42.05 4.11 10.64
N GLU A 147 42.31 3.60 9.43
CA GLU A 147 42.57 2.18 9.19
C GLU A 147 43.21 2.01 7.81
N GLY A 148 44.55 2.03 7.80
CA GLY A 148 45.34 1.51 6.70
C GLY A 148 45.25 -0.01 6.70
N ALA A 149 44.28 -0.56 5.98
CA ALA A 149 44.28 -1.94 5.52
C ALA A 149 43.60 -2.02 4.14
N MET A 150 44.38 -2.40 3.13
CA MET A 150 43.90 -2.60 1.76
C MET A 150 42.81 -3.67 1.73
N VAL A 151 41.58 -3.29 1.39
CA VAL A 151 40.54 -4.22 0.93
C VAL A 151 40.16 -3.84 -0.49
N GLN A 152 40.60 -4.70 -1.40
CA GLN A 152 40.35 -4.65 -2.84
C GLN A 152 38.87 -4.94 -3.12
N TYR A 153 38.09 -3.90 -3.45
CA TYR A 153 36.76 -4.08 -4.02
C TYR A 153 36.87 -4.31 -5.52
N GLN A 154 36.71 -5.57 -5.91
CA GLN A 154 36.49 -5.98 -7.30
C GLN A 154 35.08 -5.53 -7.73
N GLN A 155 34.99 -4.46 -8.52
CA GLN A 155 33.77 -4.14 -9.28
C GLN A 155 33.55 -5.21 -10.37
N PRO A 156 32.34 -5.76 -10.54
CA PRO A 156 31.99 -6.46 -11.77
C PRO A 156 31.89 -5.44 -12.90
N ARG A 157 32.83 -5.50 -13.85
CA ARG A 157 32.68 -4.90 -15.19
C ARG A 157 31.47 -5.53 -15.88
N LEU A 158 30.40 -4.78 -16.08
CA LEU A 158 29.46 -5.07 -17.16
C LEU A 158 29.96 -4.32 -18.40
N GLN A 159 30.43 -5.09 -19.38
CA GLN A 159 30.84 -4.63 -20.69
C GLN A 159 29.68 -3.92 -21.38
N GLN A 160 29.89 -2.64 -21.71
CA GLN A 160 29.24 -2.02 -22.85
C GLN A 160 29.80 -2.71 -24.11
N GLN A 161 28.94 -3.45 -24.81
CA GLN A 161 29.15 -3.76 -26.21
C GLN A 161 28.11 -2.96 -26.99
N GLY A 162 28.59 -1.93 -27.68
CA GLY A 162 27.79 -1.20 -28.64
C GLY A 162 27.41 -2.11 -29.81
N SER A 163 26.19 -1.94 -30.28
CA SER A 163 25.78 -2.25 -31.64
C SER A 163 24.88 -1.12 -32.10
N ASP A 164 25.40 -0.33 -33.02
CA ASP A 164 24.68 0.65 -33.80
C ASP A 164 23.47 0.00 -34.49
N ALA A 165 22.29 0.56 -34.30
CA ALA A 165 21.19 0.48 -35.25
C ALA A 165 20.31 1.72 -35.09
N GLU A 166 20.44 2.61 -36.08
CA GLU A 166 19.61 3.78 -36.30
C GLU A 166 18.13 3.42 -36.54
N ILE A 167 17.27 4.26 -35.94
CA ILE A 167 15.96 4.73 -36.41
C ILE A 167 14.80 3.71 -36.44
N SER A 168 13.82 3.96 -35.56
CA SER A 168 12.47 4.32 -36.02
C SER A 168 11.69 5.00 -34.89
N THR A 169 11.42 6.28 -35.11
CA THR A 169 10.34 7.05 -34.51
C THR A 169 9.02 6.30 -34.68
N GLY A 170 8.39 5.93 -33.57
CA GLY A 170 7.06 5.33 -33.56
C GLY A 170 6.45 5.44 -32.18
N ASN A 171 5.57 6.44 -32.01
CA ASN A 171 4.61 6.64 -30.92
C ASN A 171 4.66 5.58 -29.80
N LEU A 172 5.41 5.86 -28.72
CA LEU A 172 5.18 5.14 -27.47
C LEU A 172 3.89 5.69 -26.84
N PRO A 173 2.88 4.84 -26.56
CA PRO A 173 1.76 5.26 -25.74
C PRO A 173 2.29 5.55 -24.33
N SER A 174 1.75 6.58 -23.69
CA SER A 174 1.96 6.89 -22.27
C SER A 174 1.87 5.61 -21.44
N VAL A 175 3.01 5.08 -20.99
CA VAL A 175 3.07 3.83 -20.23
C VAL A 175 2.59 4.14 -18.81
N GLN A 176 1.28 3.99 -18.65
CA GLN A 176 0.62 3.99 -17.35
C GLN A 176 1.12 2.76 -16.59
N LEU A 177 2.00 2.95 -15.60
CA LEU A 177 2.51 1.87 -14.72
C LEU A 177 1.39 1.17 -13.94
N THR A 178 0.18 1.74 -13.95
CA THR A 178 -1.03 1.12 -13.45
C THR A 178 -1.63 0.23 -14.52
N GLN A 179 -1.42 -1.09 -14.42
CA GLN A 179 -2.23 -2.06 -15.15
C GLN A 179 -3.70 -1.89 -14.72
N GLU A 180 -4.55 -1.42 -15.62
CA GLU A 180 -6.00 -1.46 -15.40
C GLU A 180 -6.44 -2.93 -15.42
N GLU A 181 -7.15 -3.34 -14.38
CA GLU A 181 -7.67 -4.71 -14.30
C GLU A 181 -8.69 -4.88 -15.41
N GLU A 182 -8.36 -5.71 -16.41
CA GLU A 182 -9.35 -6.28 -17.32
C GLU A 182 -10.36 -7.04 -16.46
N ARG A 183 -11.46 -6.37 -16.13
CA ARG A 183 -12.66 -7.07 -15.69
C ARG A 183 -13.06 -7.94 -16.86
N GLU A 184 -12.92 -9.25 -16.72
CA GLU A 184 -13.73 -10.16 -17.52
C GLU A 184 -15.20 -9.81 -17.23
N LEU A 185 -15.79 -9.01 -18.12
CA LEU A 185 -17.21 -8.73 -18.19
C LEU A 185 -17.88 -10.00 -18.75
N GLY A 186 -17.82 -11.07 -17.97
CA GLY A 186 -18.40 -12.37 -18.30
C GLY A 186 -18.92 -13.01 -17.03
N GLY A 187 -20.17 -13.49 -17.06
CA GLY A 187 -20.76 -14.22 -15.94
C GLY A 187 -19.82 -15.35 -15.51
N ALA A 188 -19.57 -15.45 -14.21
CA ALA A 188 -18.60 -16.40 -13.64
C ALA A 188 -18.85 -17.80 -14.22
N GLY A 189 -17.97 -18.24 -15.12
CA GLY A 189 -18.11 -19.53 -15.78
C GLY A 189 -18.13 -20.66 -14.77
N LEU A 190 -18.78 -21.78 -15.09
CA LEU A 190 -18.80 -23.01 -14.29
C LEU A 190 -17.40 -23.46 -13.80
N LYS A 191 -16.33 -23.01 -14.49
CA LYS A 191 -14.93 -23.17 -14.10
C LYS A 191 -14.64 -22.60 -12.71
N THR A 192 -15.13 -21.41 -12.36
CA THR A 192 -14.92 -20.81 -11.03
C THR A 192 -15.55 -21.63 -9.91
N TYR A 193 -16.74 -22.19 -10.16
CA TYR A 193 -17.40 -23.08 -9.20
C TYR A 193 -16.66 -24.41 -9.05
N LYS A 194 -16.18 -24.97 -10.18
CA LYS A 194 -15.38 -26.20 -10.18
C LYS A 194 -14.07 -26.02 -9.43
N ASP A 195 -13.38 -24.89 -9.62
CA ASP A 195 -12.13 -24.57 -8.95
C ASP A 195 -12.35 -24.38 -7.43
N TYR A 196 -13.47 -23.77 -7.03
CA TYR A 196 -13.86 -23.66 -5.62
C TYR A 196 -14.05 -25.03 -4.96
N VAL A 197 -14.71 -25.96 -5.66
CA VAL A 197 -14.96 -27.31 -5.15
C VAL A 197 -13.67 -28.16 -5.12
N SER A 198 -12.77 -27.99 -6.09
CA SER A 198 -11.52 -28.75 -6.15
C SER A 198 -10.49 -28.27 -5.13
N VAL A 199 -10.37 -26.95 -4.89
CA VAL A 199 -9.42 -26.39 -3.91
C VAL A 199 -9.74 -26.85 -2.49
N SER A 200 -11.02 -26.97 -2.13
CA SER A 200 -11.42 -27.38 -0.78
C SER A 200 -11.22 -28.88 -0.48
N ARG A 201 -10.72 -29.71 -1.43
CA ARG A 201 -10.74 -31.19 -1.34
C ARG A 201 -12.12 -31.72 -0.88
N GLY A 202 -13.16 -30.97 -1.24
CA GLY A 202 -14.47 -31.01 -0.61
C GLY A 202 -15.49 -31.87 -1.35
N TRP A 203 -15.06 -32.61 -2.38
CA TRP A 203 -15.96 -33.38 -3.23
C TRP A 203 -16.85 -34.34 -2.43
N PHE A 204 -16.27 -35.03 -1.44
CA PHE A 204 -17.02 -35.91 -0.54
C PHE A 204 -18.09 -35.16 0.28
N LEU A 205 -17.79 -33.94 0.73
CA LEU A 205 -18.72 -33.12 1.50
C LEU A 205 -19.84 -32.56 0.61
N LEU A 206 -19.54 -32.20 -0.63
CA LEU A 206 -20.55 -31.78 -1.61
C LEU A 206 -21.49 -32.94 -1.94
N VAL A 207 -20.94 -34.13 -2.23
CA VAL A 207 -21.73 -35.35 -2.47
C VAL A 207 -22.62 -35.67 -1.27
N LEU A 208 -22.11 -35.53 -0.05
CA LEU A 208 -22.89 -35.71 1.18
C LEU A 208 -24.04 -34.71 1.32
N ILE A 209 -23.83 -33.44 0.97
CA ILE A 209 -24.89 -32.41 0.97
C ILE A 209 -25.97 -32.74 -0.06
N VAL A 210 -25.59 -33.16 -1.27
CA VAL A 210 -26.56 -33.54 -2.32
C VAL A 210 -27.33 -34.79 -1.90
N LEU A 211 -26.66 -35.79 -1.33
CA LEU A 211 -27.29 -37.02 -0.86
C LEU A 211 -28.32 -36.72 0.25
N THR A 212 -27.95 -35.92 1.25
CA THR A 212 -28.88 -35.52 2.33
C THR A 212 -30.06 -34.71 1.80
N GLN A 213 -29.87 -33.91 0.74
CA GLN A 213 -30.97 -33.21 0.05
C GLN A 213 -31.92 -34.18 -0.66
N CYS A 214 -31.40 -35.17 -1.38
CA CYS A 214 -32.22 -36.19 -2.04
C CYS A 214 -33.04 -37.00 -1.03
N VAL A 215 -32.43 -37.39 0.10
CA VAL A 215 -33.11 -38.12 1.18
C VAL A 215 -34.23 -37.29 1.81
N PHE A 216 -33.98 -36.00 2.06
CA PHE A 216 -35.00 -35.08 2.60
C PHE A 216 -36.23 -34.99 1.67
N VAL A 217 -36.00 -34.80 0.36
CA VAL A 217 -37.08 -34.72 -0.64
C VAL A 217 -37.85 -36.03 -0.72
N ALA A 218 -37.14 -37.18 -0.70
CA ALA A 218 -37.76 -38.50 -0.75
C ALA A 218 -38.66 -38.76 0.47
N LEU A 219 -38.20 -38.42 1.69
CA LEU A 219 -38.99 -38.56 2.92
C LEU A 219 -40.25 -37.68 2.90
N GLN A 220 -40.14 -36.46 2.38
CA GLN A 220 -41.28 -35.54 2.25
C GLN A 220 -42.33 -36.07 1.26
N TYR A 221 -41.89 -36.61 0.13
CA TYR A 221 -42.78 -37.24 -0.84
C TYR A 221 -43.44 -38.50 -0.26
N LEU A 222 -42.68 -39.34 0.44
CA LEU A 222 -43.18 -40.56 1.06
C LEU A 222 -44.22 -40.28 2.16
N ALA A 223 -43.99 -39.26 2.99
CA ALA A 223 -44.95 -38.82 4.01
C ALA A 223 -46.26 -38.33 3.38
N THR A 224 -46.17 -37.58 2.28
CA THR A 224 -47.33 -37.04 1.56
C THR A 224 -48.10 -38.16 0.85
N TYR A 225 -47.38 -39.07 0.20
CA TYR A 225 -47.94 -40.24 -0.47
C TYR A 225 -48.67 -41.16 0.52
N TRP A 226 -48.06 -41.43 1.68
CA TRP A 226 -48.65 -42.23 2.74
C TRP A 226 -49.97 -41.64 3.23
N LEU A 227 -50.01 -40.32 3.48
CA LEU A 227 -51.22 -39.62 3.89
C LEU A 227 -52.33 -39.74 2.83
N ALA A 228 -52.00 -39.50 1.55
CA ALA A 228 -52.95 -39.58 0.45
C ALA A 228 -53.53 -41.00 0.26
N ALA A 229 -52.68 -42.03 0.27
CA ALA A 229 -53.10 -43.42 0.14
C ALA A 229 -54.00 -43.88 1.31
N THR A 230 -53.73 -43.36 2.51
CA THR A 230 -54.49 -43.69 3.72
C THR A 230 -55.87 -43.02 3.75
N ILE A 231 -55.97 -41.78 3.27
CA ILE A 231 -57.26 -41.07 3.15
C ILE A 231 -58.20 -41.78 2.17
N GLN A 232 -57.67 -42.23 1.02
CA GLN A 232 -58.47 -42.90 -0.02
C GLN A 232 -58.98 -44.28 0.43
N SER A 233 -58.17 -45.03 1.18
CA SER A 233 -58.51 -46.39 1.59
C SER A 233 -59.42 -46.46 2.82
N ARG A 234 -59.60 -45.37 3.58
CA ARG A 234 -60.50 -45.23 4.76
C ARG A 234 -60.42 -46.35 5.81
N ARG A 235 -59.33 -47.13 5.81
CA ARG A 235 -59.18 -48.37 6.61
C ARG A 235 -58.67 -48.16 8.04
N PHE A 236 -58.04 -47.02 8.33
CA PHE A 236 -57.32 -46.81 9.59
C PHE A 236 -57.91 -45.69 10.44
N SER A 237 -57.81 -45.82 11.77
CA SER A 237 -58.27 -44.80 12.72
C SER A 237 -57.43 -43.53 12.59
N VAL A 238 -58.08 -42.36 12.61
CA VAL A 238 -57.47 -41.03 12.43
C VAL A 238 -56.26 -40.82 13.35
N ARG A 239 -56.31 -41.33 14.59
CA ARG A 239 -55.19 -41.19 15.56
C ARG A 239 -53.91 -41.87 15.08
N ILE A 240 -54.00 -43.03 14.43
CA ILE A 240 -52.85 -43.78 13.93
C ILE A 240 -52.26 -43.09 12.69
N VAL A 241 -53.12 -42.59 11.80
CA VAL A 241 -52.71 -41.89 10.57
C VAL A 241 -51.93 -40.61 10.91
N VAL A 242 -52.46 -39.80 11.81
CA VAL A 242 -51.81 -38.58 12.28
C VAL A 242 -50.51 -38.89 13.03
N GLY A 243 -50.48 -39.96 13.83
CA GLY A 243 -49.27 -40.40 14.54
C GLY A 243 -48.12 -40.78 13.61
N VAL A 244 -48.37 -41.60 12.58
CA VAL A 244 -47.32 -42.00 11.61
C VAL A 244 -46.83 -40.81 10.80
N TYR A 245 -47.74 -39.95 10.36
CA TYR A 245 -47.39 -38.72 9.64
C TYR A 245 -46.50 -37.80 10.49
N ALA A 246 -46.85 -37.58 11.76
CA ALA A 246 -46.07 -36.75 12.68
C ALA A 246 -44.65 -37.28 12.93
N VAL A 247 -44.47 -38.60 13.02
CA VAL A 247 -43.15 -39.23 13.16
C VAL A 247 -42.31 -39.00 11.89
N MET A 248 -42.88 -39.20 10.71
CA MET A 248 -42.18 -38.99 9.43
C MET A 248 -41.78 -37.52 9.20
N THR A 249 -42.65 -36.56 9.55
CA THR A 249 -42.32 -35.14 9.43
C THR A 249 -41.26 -34.72 10.44
N THR A 250 -41.32 -35.24 11.67
CA THR A 250 -40.31 -34.96 12.71
C THR A 250 -38.94 -35.50 12.30
N ALA A 251 -38.88 -36.70 11.73
CA ALA A 251 -37.65 -37.26 11.16
C ALA A 251 -37.08 -36.38 10.03
N SER A 252 -37.95 -35.87 9.15
CA SER A 252 -37.53 -34.97 8.06
C SER A 252 -36.96 -33.65 8.58
N CYS A 253 -37.53 -33.09 9.64
CA CYS A 253 -37.00 -31.90 10.31
C CYS A 253 -35.59 -32.15 10.90
N LEU A 254 -35.36 -33.32 11.49
CA LEU A 254 -34.04 -33.70 12.00
C LEU A 254 -32.99 -33.77 10.87
N PHE A 255 -33.33 -34.35 9.72
CA PHE A 255 -32.45 -34.38 8.55
C PHE A 255 -32.12 -32.98 8.02
N ALA A 256 -33.11 -32.07 7.99
CA ALA A 256 -32.88 -30.69 7.60
C ALA A 256 -31.92 -29.96 8.56
N TYR A 257 -32.04 -30.22 9.87
CA TYR A 257 -31.13 -29.68 10.88
C TYR A 257 -29.70 -30.18 10.70
N VAL A 258 -29.52 -31.50 10.51
CA VAL A 258 -28.20 -32.09 10.25
C VAL A 258 -27.57 -31.51 8.98
N ARG A 259 -28.34 -31.37 7.89
CA ARG A 259 -27.87 -30.73 6.66
C ARG A 259 -27.38 -29.31 6.89
N SER A 260 -28.10 -28.52 7.69
CA SER A 260 -27.69 -27.15 8.04
C SER A 260 -26.34 -27.12 8.77
N LEU A 261 -26.13 -28.04 9.72
CA LEU A 261 -24.86 -28.16 10.43
C LEU A 261 -23.70 -28.56 9.51
N VAL A 262 -23.91 -29.52 8.60
CA VAL A 262 -22.88 -29.95 7.64
C VAL A 262 -22.54 -28.82 6.67
N ALA A 263 -23.53 -28.08 6.18
CA ALA A 263 -23.31 -26.94 5.29
C ALA A 263 -22.50 -25.82 5.97
N ALA A 264 -22.83 -25.49 7.24
CA ALA A 264 -22.09 -24.50 8.01
C ALA A 264 -20.63 -24.93 8.25
N HIS A 265 -20.41 -26.19 8.63
CA HIS A 265 -19.06 -26.72 8.85
C HIS A 265 -18.23 -26.72 7.56
N PHE A 266 -18.85 -27.05 6.42
CA PHE A 266 -18.19 -27.00 5.12
C PHE A 266 -17.81 -25.56 4.72
N GLY A 267 -18.72 -24.59 4.90
CA GLY A 267 -18.44 -23.17 4.61
C GLY A 267 -17.27 -22.63 5.42
N LEU A 268 -17.21 -22.95 6.72
CA LEU A 268 -16.08 -22.55 7.58
C LEU A 268 -14.76 -23.18 7.11
N LYS A 269 -14.76 -24.48 6.81
CA LYS A 269 -13.56 -25.18 6.33
C LYS A 269 -13.06 -24.62 4.99
N ALA A 270 -13.96 -24.41 4.03
CA ALA A 270 -13.62 -23.85 2.73
C ALA A 270 -13.06 -22.42 2.84
N SER A 271 -13.65 -21.59 3.70
CA SER A 271 -13.16 -20.22 3.93
C SER A 271 -11.73 -20.19 4.50
N ARG A 272 -11.42 -21.11 5.43
CA ARG A 272 -10.09 -21.20 6.05
C ARG A 272 -9.02 -21.58 5.02
N GLU A 273 -9.27 -22.62 4.22
CA GLU A 273 -8.35 -23.09 3.19
C GLU A 273 -8.12 -22.03 2.10
N PHE A 274 -9.18 -21.33 1.69
CA PHE A 274 -9.08 -20.24 0.74
C PHE A 274 -8.23 -19.08 1.29
N PHE A 275 -8.45 -18.71 2.55
CA PHE A 275 -7.70 -17.64 3.20
C PHE A 275 -6.22 -18.01 3.37
N SER A 276 -5.90 -19.22 3.85
CA SER A 276 -4.50 -19.65 3.99
C SER A 276 -3.78 -19.73 2.65
N GLY A 277 -4.42 -20.32 1.62
CA GLY A 277 -3.84 -20.39 0.28
C GLY A 277 -3.62 -19.02 -0.35
N PHE A 278 -4.54 -18.08 -0.12
CA PHE A 278 -4.38 -16.70 -0.55
C PHE A 278 -3.21 -16.01 0.17
N MET A 279 -3.16 -16.10 1.51
CA MET A 279 -2.09 -15.46 2.29
C MET A 279 -0.71 -16.02 1.90
N ASP A 280 -0.59 -17.34 1.76
CA ASP A 280 0.67 -17.96 1.30
C ASP A 280 1.08 -17.47 -0.09
N SER A 281 0.12 -17.28 -0.99
CA SER A 281 0.41 -16.76 -2.34
C SER A 281 0.83 -15.30 -2.32
N VAL A 282 0.24 -14.48 -1.45
CA VAL A 282 0.62 -13.07 -1.27
C VAL A 282 2.01 -12.96 -0.66
N PHE A 283 2.31 -13.73 0.40
CA PHE A 283 3.62 -13.68 1.05
C PHE A 283 4.76 -14.24 0.17
N LYS A 284 4.46 -15.16 -0.75
CA LYS A 284 5.43 -15.68 -1.72
C LYS A 284 5.56 -14.80 -2.97
N ALA A 285 4.73 -13.77 -3.13
CA ALA A 285 4.82 -12.88 -4.27
C ALA A 285 6.11 -12.04 -4.19
N PRO A 286 6.79 -11.81 -5.33
CA PRO A 286 8.00 -10.98 -5.37
C PRO A 286 7.66 -9.53 -5.02
N MET A 287 8.63 -8.78 -4.49
CA MET A 287 8.43 -7.38 -4.06
C MET A 287 7.89 -6.47 -5.19
N LEU A 288 8.27 -6.77 -6.43
CA LEU A 288 7.78 -6.10 -7.65
C LEU A 288 6.24 -6.15 -7.83
N PHE A 289 5.59 -7.20 -7.29
CA PHE A 289 4.12 -7.28 -7.27
C PHE A 289 3.52 -6.19 -6.37
N PHE A 290 4.11 -5.94 -5.22
CA PHE A 290 3.62 -4.94 -4.26
C PHE A 290 3.89 -3.51 -4.74
N ASP A 291 4.94 -3.30 -5.51
CA ASP A 291 5.24 -2.00 -6.12
C ASP A 291 4.28 -1.67 -7.29
N SER A 292 3.79 -2.69 -8.00
CA SER A 292 2.87 -2.53 -9.15
C SER A 292 1.38 -2.58 -8.77
N THR A 293 1.01 -3.21 -7.64
CA THR A 293 -0.39 -3.22 -7.17
C THR A 293 -0.62 -2.38 -5.92
N PRO A 294 -1.57 -1.43 -5.93
CA PRO A 294 -1.82 -0.58 -4.77
C PRO A 294 -2.35 -1.40 -3.58
N THR A 295 -1.69 -1.26 -2.42
CA THR A 295 -2.01 -1.93 -1.15
C THR A 295 -3.48 -1.77 -0.73
N GLY A 296 -4.09 -0.61 -1.02
CA GLY A 296 -5.52 -0.37 -0.78
C GLY A 296 -6.47 -1.30 -1.56
N ARG A 297 -6.08 -1.75 -2.76
CA ARG A 297 -6.88 -2.71 -3.57
C ARG A 297 -6.75 -4.14 -3.05
N ILE A 298 -5.56 -4.56 -2.59
CA ILE A 298 -5.37 -5.87 -1.96
C ILE A 298 -6.22 -5.96 -0.69
N MET A 299 -6.14 -4.95 0.17
CA MET A 299 -6.94 -4.86 1.40
C MET A 299 -8.45 -4.87 1.10
N THR A 300 -8.89 -4.11 0.09
CA THR A 300 -10.31 -4.05 -0.30
C THR A 300 -10.81 -5.36 -0.90
N ARG A 301 -9.98 -6.06 -1.70
CA ARG A 301 -10.32 -7.39 -2.26
C ARG A 301 -10.43 -8.43 -1.14
N VAL A 302 -9.52 -8.41 -0.17
CA VAL A 302 -9.53 -9.31 1.00
C VAL A 302 -10.77 -9.06 1.85
N LEU A 303 -11.03 -7.81 2.24
CA LEU A 303 -12.18 -7.43 3.06
C LEU A 303 -13.50 -7.77 2.37
N ARG A 304 -13.65 -7.46 1.06
CA ARG A 304 -14.89 -7.77 0.33
C ARG A 304 -15.09 -9.26 0.10
N ARG A 305 -14.04 -10.03 -0.21
CA ARG A 305 -14.18 -11.48 -0.44
C ARG A 305 -14.46 -12.25 0.85
N ILE A 306 -13.84 -11.85 1.97
CA ILE A 306 -14.17 -12.40 3.30
C ILE A 306 -15.61 -12.03 3.66
N CYS A 307 -16.00 -10.76 3.53
CA CYS A 307 -17.35 -10.32 3.85
C CYS A 307 -18.42 -10.99 2.97
N ALA A 308 -18.16 -11.20 1.68
CA ALA A 308 -19.06 -11.94 0.77
C ALA A 308 -19.21 -13.41 1.17
N SER A 309 -18.13 -14.09 1.57
CA SER A 309 -18.17 -15.47 2.09
C SER A 309 -19.03 -15.56 3.36
N TRP A 310 -18.85 -14.60 4.28
CA TRP A 310 -19.61 -14.54 5.54
C TRP A 310 -21.08 -14.17 5.34
N THR A 311 -21.38 -13.20 4.47
CA THR A 311 -22.76 -12.75 4.19
C THR A 311 -23.58 -13.76 3.41
N SER A 312 -22.96 -14.62 2.58
CA SER A 312 -23.68 -15.76 1.98
C SER A 312 -24.07 -16.81 3.03
N THR A 313 -23.30 -16.93 4.11
CA THR A 313 -23.54 -17.87 5.20
C THR A 313 -24.61 -17.35 6.18
N SER A 314 -24.70 -16.03 6.38
CA SER A 314 -25.70 -15.41 7.25
C SER A 314 -27.09 -15.26 6.61
N ARG A 315 -27.17 -15.22 5.27
CA ARG A 315 -28.45 -15.10 4.53
C ARG A 315 -29.20 -16.44 4.36
N LEU A 316 -28.64 -17.54 4.90
CA LEU A 316 -29.23 -18.89 4.92
C LEU A 316 -29.76 -19.30 6.32
N ARG A 317 -29.83 -18.38 7.28
CA ARG A 317 -30.56 -18.55 8.55
C ARG A 317 -31.93 -17.91 8.48
#